data_AF-A0A2X3J9T3-F1
#
_entry.id   AF-A0A2X3J9T3-F1
#
_cell.length_a   1.000
_cell.length_b   1.000
_cell.length_c   1.000
_cell.angle_alpha   90.00
_cell.angle_beta   90.00
_cell.angle_gamma   90.00
#
_symmetry.space_group_name_H-M   'P 1'
#
loop_
_entity.id
_entity.type
_entity.pdbx_description
1 polymer ?
#
loop_
_entity_poly.entity_id
_entity_poly.type
_entity_poly.pdbx_seq_one_letter_code
_entity_poly.pdbx_strand_id
1 'polypeptide(L)'
;MAVVFERLRLRLRFYFIFGHSWAQSYLYFGRELHQEDVRKSLAVIIFASILCLTSIIILAQTENATLIEIIFEVFSAFGTCGLSLGLTPNLSVAGKIIIIILMFIGRVGIMYSMLSLRKKSEPKNAIRLPKEKIITG
;
A
#
# COMPACT_ATOMS: atom_id res chain seq x y z
N MET A 1 -21.27 -27.92 29.15
CA MET A 1 -20.36 -26.94 29.79
C MET A 1 -18.96 -26.90 29.15
N ALA A 2 -18.30 -28.03 28.86
CA ALA A 2 -16.94 -28.05 28.31
C ALA A 2 -16.77 -27.39 26.91
N VAL A 3 -17.77 -27.53 26.02
CA VAL A 3 -17.71 -26.97 24.65
C VAL A 3 -17.73 -25.44 24.62
N VAL A 4 -18.40 -24.79 25.59
CA VAL A 4 -18.41 -23.33 25.72
C VAL A 4 -17.04 -22.82 26.19
N PHE A 5 -16.38 -23.58 27.07
CA PHE A 5 -15.07 -23.24 27.61
C PHE A 5 -13.96 -23.32 26.55
N GLU A 6 -13.98 -24.34 25.67
CA GLU A 6 -13.03 -24.41 24.55
C GLU A 6 -13.22 -23.28 23.52
N ARG A 7 -14.48 -22.94 23.20
CA ARG A 7 -14.77 -21.81 22.29
C ARG A 7 -14.32 -20.46 22.87
N LEU A 8 -14.45 -20.29 24.19
CA LEU A 8 -13.99 -19.08 24.88
C LEU A 8 -12.46 -19.00 24.91
N ARG A 9 -11.78 -20.13 25.14
CA ARG A 9 -10.31 -20.24 25.12
C ARG A 9 -9.70 -19.94 23.74
N LEU A 10 -10.36 -20.39 22.67
CA LEU A 10 -9.95 -20.09 21.29
C LEU A 10 -10.13 -18.61 20.94
N ARG A 11 -11.24 -17.98 21.37
CA ARG A 11 -11.46 -16.54 21.18
C ARG A 11 -10.44 -15.68 21.93
N LEU A 12 -10.06 -16.06 23.15
CA LEU A 12 -9.05 -15.38 23.95
C LEU A 12 -7.65 -15.46 23.32
N ARG A 13 -7.27 -16.62 22.74
CA ARG A 13 -6.00 -16.75 21.99
C ARG A 13 -5.99 -15.88 20.73
N PHE A 14 -7.10 -15.79 20.01
CA PHE A 14 -7.19 -14.90 18.84
C PHE A 14 -7.04 -13.43 19.23
N TYR A 15 -7.70 -13.00 20.32
CA TYR A 15 -7.58 -11.63 20.82
C TYR A 15 -6.17 -11.29 21.30
N PHE A 16 -5.47 -12.26 21.91
CA PHE A 16 -4.10 -12.08 22.37
C PHE A 16 -3.09 -12.01 21.20
N ILE A 17 -3.26 -12.84 20.17
CA ILE A 17 -2.42 -12.82 18.95
C ILE A 17 -2.64 -11.51 18.17
N PHE A 18 -3.91 -11.08 18.03
CA PHE A 18 -4.22 -9.79 17.44
C PHE A 18 -3.59 -8.66 18.27
N GLY A 19 -3.83 -8.63 19.57
CA GLY A 19 -3.29 -7.60 20.48
C GLY A 19 -1.76 -7.48 20.43
N HIS A 20 -1.05 -8.59 20.29
CA HIS A 20 0.42 -8.58 20.19
C HIS A 20 0.94 -8.14 18.81
N SER A 21 0.18 -8.34 17.73
CA SER A 21 0.54 -7.83 16.39
C SER A 21 0.45 -6.31 16.29
N TRP A 22 -0.47 -5.67 17.02
CA TRP A 22 -0.59 -4.20 17.05
C TRP A 22 0.47 -3.51 17.93
N ALA A 23 1.14 -4.25 18.82
CA ALA A 23 2.15 -3.70 19.72
C ALA A 23 3.57 -3.65 19.10
N GLN A 24 3.81 -4.31 17.97
CA GLN A 24 5.12 -4.36 17.29
C GLN A 24 5.21 -3.44 16.06
N SER A 25 4.51 -2.30 16.07
CA SER A 25 4.40 -1.38 14.93
C SER A 25 5.71 -0.71 14.45
N TYR A 26 6.87 -1.05 15.01
CA TYR A 26 8.16 -0.48 14.61
C TYR A 26 9.30 -1.50 14.42
N LEU A 27 9.06 -2.80 14.55
CA LEU A 27 10.09 -3.85 14.47
C LEU A 27 9.77 -4.86 13.36
N TYR A 28 9.81 -4.41 12.10
CA TYR A 28 9.84 -5.34 10.97
C TYR A 28 11.25 -5.91 10.83
N PHE A 29 11.41 -7.21 11.11
CA PHE A 29 12.67 -7.96 10.93
C PHE A 29 13.89 -7.43 11.72
N GLY A 30 13.66 -6.86 12.91
CA GLY A 30 14.74 -6.30 13.74
C GLY A 30 15.30 -4.96 13.25
N ARG A 31 14.65 -4.30 12.28
CA ARG A 31 15.00 -2.97 11.77
C ARG A 31 13.90 -1.96 12.12
N GLU A 32 14.29 -0.85 12.74
CA GLU A 32 13.38 0.27 13.00
C GLU A 32 12.99 0.91 11.65
N LEU A 33 11.70 0.88 11.31
CA LEU A 33 11.18 1.58 10.13
C LEU A 33 11.36 3.09 10.33
N HIS A 34 12.08 3.72 9.41
CA HIS A 34 12.27 5.17 9.47
C HIS A 34 10.93 5.85 9.19
N GLN A 35 10.52 6.77 10.06
CA GLN A 35 9.26 7.54 9.92
C GLN A 35 9.16 8.30 8.59
N GLU A 36 10.28 8.54 7.91
CA GLU A 36 10.32 9.10 6.57
C GLU A 36 9.78 8.15 5.50
N ASP A 37 10.03 6.84 5.61
CA ASP A 37 9.61 5.87 4.62
C ASP A 37 8.09 5.63 4.71
N VAL A 38 7.54 5.67 5.93
CA VAL A 38 6.09 5.61 6.17
C VAL A 38 5.38 6.83 5.58
N ARG A 39 5.92 8.04 5.78
CA ARG A 39 5.32 9.26 5.21
C ARG A 39 5.37 9.27 3.69
N LYS A 40 6.47 8.81 3.09
CA LYS A 40 6.62 8.71 1.64
C LYS A 40 5.64 7.71 1.03
N SER A 41 5.51 6.51 1.60
CA SER A 41 4.58 5.50 1.08
C SER A 41 3.13 5.95 1.17
N LEU A 42 2.73 6.60 2.28
CA LEU A 42 1.41 7.19 2.42
C LEU A 42 1.12 8.27 1.37
N ALA A 43 2.08 9.15 1.10
CA ALA A 43 1.94 10.19 0.07
C ALA A 43 1.70 9.57 -1.32
N VAL A 44 2.44 8.51 -1.66
CA VAL A 44 2.28 7.80 -2.95
C VAL A 44 0.91 7.14 -3.05
N ILE A 45 0.42 6.51 -1.98
CA ILE A 45 -0.91 5.86 -1.98
C ILE A 45 -2.01 6.89 -2.18
N ILE A 46 -1.98 8.01 -1.46
CA ILE A 46 -2.98 9.08 -1.59
C ILE A 46 -2.99 9.64 -3.00
N PHE A 47 -1.81 9.93 -3.56
CA PHE A 47 -1.67 10.44 -4.92
C PHE A 47 -2.22 9.45 -5.96
N ALA A 48 -1.89 8.17 -5.83
CA ALA A 48 -2.41 7.10 -6.68
C ALA A 48 -3.93 6.99 -6.61
N SER A 49 -4.53 7.05 -5.42
CA SER A 49 -5.98 6.99 -5.25
C SER A 49 -6.69 8.15 -5.94
N ILE A 50 -6.18 9.37 -5.80
CA ILE A 50 -6.75 10.55 -6.48
C ILE A 50 -6.68 10.35 -8.00
N LEU A 51 -5.53 9.91 -8.52
CA LEU A 51 -5.32 9.73 -9.95
C LEU A 51 -6.26 8.68 -10.55
N CYS A 52 -6.44 7.55 -9.87
CA CYS A 52 -7.41 6.52 -10.27
C CYS A 52 -8.84 7.07 -10.25
N LEU A 53 -9.25 7.79 -9.19
CA LEU A 53 -10.59 8.37 -9.08
C LEU A 53 -10.87 9.38 -10.22
N THR A 54 -9.94 10.29 -10.49
CA THR A 54 -10.08 11.25 -11.60
C THR A 54 -10.20 10.55 -12.94
N SER A 55 -9.41 9.49 -13.16
CA SER A 55 -9.46 8.72 -14.41
C SER A 55 -10.79 8.00 -14.59
N ILE A 56 -11.33 7.38 -13.53
CA ILE A 56 -12.65 6.73 -13.55
C ILE A 56 -13.73 7.73 -13.94
N ILE A 57 -13.73 8.95 -13.38
CA ILE A 57 -14.73 9.98 -13.68
C ILE A 57 -14.66 10.38 -15.16
N ILE A 58 -13.46 10.60 -15.70
CA ILE A 58 -13.27 11.00 -17.09
C ILE A 58 -13.72 9.88 -18.04
N LEU A 59 -13.33 8.63 -17.77
CA LEU A 59 -13.69 7.46 -18.57
C LEU A 59 -15.21 7.18 -18.51
N ALA A 60 -15.84 7.38 -17.36
CA ALA A 60 -17.29 7.23 -17.21
C ALA A 60 -18.11 8.25 -18.00
N GLN A 61 -17.53 9.42 -18.32
CA GLN A 61 -18.16 10.42 -19.18
C GLN A 61 -17.85 10.21 -20.67
N THR A 62 -16.68 9.64 -20.98
CA THR A 62 -16.19 9.51 -22.36
C THR A 62 -16.65 8.21 -23.02
N GLU A 63 -16.78 7.13 -22.24
CA GLU A 63 -17.09 5.79 -22.74
C GLU A 63 -18.50 5.34 -22.31
N ASN A 64 -19.25 4.74 -23.24
CA ASN A 64 -20.55 4.10 -22.94
C ASN A 64 -20.34 2.66 -22.46
N ALA A 65 -19.71 2.50 -21.31
CA ALA A 65 -19.40 1.20 -20.69
C ALA A 65 -20.02 1.07 -19.31
N THR A 66 -20.13 -0.16 -18.81
CA THR A 66 -20.62 -0.37 -17.44
C THR A 66 -19.61 0.18 -16.45
N LEU A 67 -20.08 0.81 -15.37
CA LEU A 67 -19.21 1.38 -14.32
C LEU A 67 -18.22 0.35 -13.75
N ILE A 68 -18.66 -0.91 -13.63
CA ILE A 68 -17.83 -2.02 -13.13
C ILE A 68 -16.63 -2.31 -14.05
N GLU A 69 -16.84 -2.20 -15.37
CA GLU A 69 -15.81 -2.45 -16.37
C GLU A 69 -14.78 -1.33 -16.36
N ILE A 70 -15.23 -0.07 -16.28
CA ILE A 70 -14.35 1.11 -16.20
C ILE A 70 -13.47 1.05 -14.95
N ILE A 71 -14.06 0.74 -13.79
CA ILE A 71 -13.33 0.63 -12.53
C ILE A 71 -12.28 -0.48 -12.63
N PHE A 72 -12.67 -1.67 -13.09
CA PHE A 72 -11.75 -2.79 -13.25
C PHE A 72 -10.58 -2.42 -14.17
N GLU A 73 -10.85 -1.72 -15.27
CA GLU A 73 -9.83 -1.34 -16.25
C GLU A 73 -8.84 -0.32 -15.69
N VAL A 74 -9.31 0.70 -14.97
CA VAL A 74 -8.44 1.71 -14.34
C VAL A 74 -7.54 1.05 -13.28
N PHE A 75 -8.10 0.18 -12.42
CA PHE A 75 -7.31 -0.51 -11.41
C PHE A 75 -6.32 -1.52 -12.03
N SER A 76 -6.70 -2.24 -13.08
CA SER A 76 -5.82 -3.15 -13.80
C SER A 76 -4.68 -2.40 -14.52
N ALA A 77 -4.99 -1.26 -15.17
CA ALA A 77 -4.01 -0.41 -15.82
C ALA A 77 -3.02 0.20 -14.81
N PHE A 78 -3.52 0.75 -13.69
CA PHE A 78 -2.67 1.26 -12.61
C PHE A 78 -1.79 0.17 -11.99
N GLY A 79 -2.35 -1.01 -11.76
CA GLY A 79 -1.59 -2.16 -11.24
C GLY A 79 -0.65 -2.80 -12.26
N THR A 80 -0.72 -2.41 -13.53
CA THR A 80 -0.03 -3.08 -14.66
C THR A 80 -0.32 -4.59 -14.70
N CYS A 81 -1.53 -5.00 -14.34
CA CYS A 81 -1.94 -6.41 -14.25
C CYS A 81 -2.16 -7.05 -15.63
N GLY A 82 -2.43 -6.24 -16.66
CA GLY A 82 -2.67 -6.71 -18.03
C GLY A 82 -3.98 -7.44 -18.25
N LEU A 83 -4.90 -7.38 -17.27
CA LEU A 83 -6.24 -7.94 -17.37
C LEU A 83 -7.22 -6.88 -17.92
N SER A 84 -8.14 -7.32 -18.77
CA SER A 84 -9.19 -6.47 -19.34
C SER A 84 -10.50 -7.23 -19.38
N LEU A 85 -11.62 -6.55 -19.10
CA LEU A 85 -12.97 -7.08 -19.33
C LEU A 85 -13.44 -6.94 -20.79
N GLY A 86 -12.54 -6.57 -21.71
CA GLY A 86 -12.84 -6.36 -23.13
C GLY A 86 -13.16 -4.91 -23.49
N LEU A 87 -12.95 -3.96 -22.57
CA LEU A 87 -13.13 -2.54 -22.85
C LEU A 87 -11.98 -1.93 -23.66
N THR A 88 -10.74 -2.39 -23.41
CA THR A 88 -9.50 -1.87 -24.02
C THR A 88 -9.58 -1.61 -25.54
N PRO A 89 -10.13 -2.51 -26.39
CA PRO A 89 -10.20 -2.27 -27.84
C PRO A 89 -11.23 -1.22 -28.27
N ASN A 90 -12.32 -1.05 -27.52
CA ASN A 90 -13.45 -0.16 -27.86
C ASN A 90 -13.32 1.26 -27.30
N LEU A 91 -12.26 1.55 -26.53
CA LEU A 91 -12.05 2.91 -26.01
C LEU A 91 -11.85 3.95 -27.12
N SER A 92 -12.36 5.15 -26.86
CA SER A 92 -12.03 6.34 -27.62
C SER A 92 -10.52 6.63 -27.56
N VAL A 93 -10.05 7.44 -28.52
CA VAL A 93 -8.64 7.87 -28.58
C VAL A 93 -8.21 8.55 -27.27
N ALA A 94 -9.09 9.34 -26.66
CA ALA A 94 -8.83 9.99 -25.37
C ALA A 94 -8.69 8.98 -24.23
N GLY A 95 -9.58 7.98 -24.16
CA GLY A 95 -9.52 6.92 -23.15
C GLY A 95 -8.24 6.08 -23.24
N LYS A 96 -7.78 5.77 -24.46
CA LYS A 96 -6.50 5.06 -24.67
C LYS A 96 -5.30 5.83 -24.15
N ILE A 97 -5.25 7.14 -24.36
CA ILE A 97 -4.17 8.00 -23.86
C ILE A 97 -4.15 7.98 -22.32
N ILE A 98 -5.32 8.07 -21.68
CA ILE A 98 -5.45 8.02 -20.23
C ILE A 98 -4.94 6.68 -19.67
N ILE A 99 -5.33 5.56 -20.28
CA ILE A 99 -4.87 4.22 -19.87
C ILE A 99 -3.36 4.05 -20.02
N ILE A 100 -2.76 4.55 -21.12
CA ILE A 100 -1.31 4.51 -21.34
C ILE A 100 -0.58 5.29 -20.25
N ILE A 101 -1.06 6.50 -19.91
CA ILE A 101 -0.49 7.32 -18.83
C ILE A 101 -0.63 6.60 -17.48
N LEU A 102 -1.79 6.01 -17.19
CA LEU A 102 -2.04 5.22 -15.98
C LEU A 102 -1.06 4.05 -15.84
N MET A 103 -0.84 3.29 -16.91
CA MET A 103 0.13 2.18 -16.92
C MET A 103 1.55 2.66 -16.66
N PHE A 104 1.94 3.80 -17.26
CA PHE A 104 3.26 4.39 -17.05
C PHE A 104 3.45 4.82 -15.59
N ILE A 105 2.47 5.53 -15.02
CA ILE A 105 2.51 5.99 -13.62
C ILE A 105 2.51 4.81 -12.66
N GLY A 106 1.66 3.81 -12.90
CA GLY A 106 1.62 2.57 -12.11
C GLY A 106 2.97 1.88 -12.04
N ARG A 107 3.66 1.77 -13.18
CA ARG A 107 5.02 1.21 -13.24
C ARG A 107 6.07 2.07 -12.57
N VAL A 108 6.04 3.40 -12.79
CA VAL A 108 6.98 4.36 -12.18
C VAL A 108 6.85 4.38 -10.65
N GLY A 109 5.62 4.29 -10.12
CA GLY A 109 5.36 4.22 -8.69
C GLY A 109 6.03 3.01 -8.02
N ILE A 110 5.97 1.84 -8.66
CA ILE A 110 6.65 0.62 -8.18
C ILE A 110 8.17 0.79 -8.21
N MET A 111 8.73 1.39 -9.26
CA MET A 111 10.18 1.64 -9.35
C MET A 111 10.66 2.60 -8.27
N TYR A 112 9.92 3.67 -7.99
CA TYR A 112 10.28 4.64 -6.95
C TYR A 112 10.23 4.03 -5.55
N SER A 113 9.20 3.22 -5.27
CA SER A 113 9.09 2.44 -4.04
C SER A 113 10.29 1.49 -3.88
N MET A 114 10.66 0.76 -4.92
CA MET A 114 11.80 -0.16 -4.92
C MET A 114 13.14 0.56 -4.70
N LEU A 115 13.33 1.74 -5.30
CA LEU A 115 14.52 2.57 -5.08
C LEU A 115 14.58 3.14 -3.66
N SER A 116 13.46 3.56 -3.08
CA SER A 116 13.39 4.05 -1.69
C SER A 116 13.75 2.95 -0.68
N LEU A 117 13.35 1.71 -0.95
CA LEU A 117 13.73 0.54 -0.13
C LEU A 117 15.22 0.20 -0.27
N ARG A 118 15.85 0.57 -1.37
CA ARG A 118 17.28 0.38 -1.64
C ARG A 118 18.12 1.46 -0.94
N LYS A 119 17.83 1.73 0.34
CA LYS A 119 18.68 2.56 1.18
C LYS A 119 19.98 1.79 1.42
N LYS A 120 21.08 2.36 0.90
CA LYS A 120 22.46 1.94 1.12
C LYS A 120 22.62 1.53 2.58
N SER A 121 22.91 0.25 2.82
CA SER A 121 23.36 -0.26 4.10
C SER A 121 24.73 0.35 4.40
N GLU A 122 24.73 1.62 4.80
CA GLU A 122 25.84 2.19 5.57
C GLU A 122 25.85 1.40 6.90
N PRO A 123 26.97 0.76 7.26
CA PRO A 123 27.09 0.01 8.51
C PRO A 123 27.17 1.03 9.66
N LYS A 124 26.03 1.60 10.06
CA LYS A 124 25.97 2.39 11.28
C LYS A 124 25.83 1.44 12.46
N ASN A 125 26.98 0.97 12.92
CA ASN A 125 27.25 0.78 14.33
C ASN A 125 26.92 2.08 15.07
N ALA A 126 25.64 2.34 15.33
CA ALA A 126 25.20 3.32 16.31
C ALA A 126 24.89 2.52 17.58
N ILE A 127 25.96 2.23 18.32
CA ILE A 127 25.91 1.75 19.70
C ILE A 127 24.91 2.65 20.44
N ARG A 128 23.74 2.10 20.82
CA ARG A 128 22.86 2.76 21.79
C ARG A 128 23.58 2.73 23.13
N LEU A 129 24.25 3.83 23.48
CA LEU A 129 24.76 4.02 24.84
C LEU A 129 23.56 4.06 25.81
N PRO A 130 23.61 3.32 26.93
CA PRO A 130 22.54 3.32 27.92
C PRO A 130 22.38 4.73 28.50
N LYS A 131 21.14 5.19 28.62
CA LYS A 131 20.83 6.43 29.32
C LYS A 131 21.00 6.19 30.82
N GLU A 132 22.13 6.62 31.36
CA GLU A 132 22.37 6.63 32.79
C GLU A 132 21.64 7.82 33.43
N LYS A 133 20.91 7.55 34.52
CA LYS A 133 20.21 8.57 35.30
C LYS A 133 21.14 9.01 36.41
N ILE A 134 21.81 10.14 36.23
CA ILE A 134 22.70 10.70 37.24
C ILE A 134 21.83 11.34 38.33
N ILE A 135 21.94 10.82 39.55
CA ILE A 135 21.36 11.41 40.75
C ILE A 135 22.41 12.36 41.30
N THR A 136 22.22 13.66 41.11
CA THR A 136 23.00 14.69 41.79
C THR A 136 22.16 15.27 42.91
N GLY A 137 22.51 14.92 44.15
CA GLY A 137 22.09 15.58 45.38
C GLY A 137 20.69 15.26 45.86
#